data_AF-O02688-F1
#
_entry.id   AF-O02688-F1
#
_cell.length_a   1.000
_cell.length_b   1.000
_cell.length_c   1.000
_cell.angle_alpha   90.00
_cell.angle_beta   90.00
_cell.angle_gamma   90.00
#
_symmetry.space_group_name_H-M   'P 1'
#
loop_
_entity.id
_entity.type
_entity.pdbx_description
1 polymer ?
#
loop_
_entity_poly.entity_id
_entity_poly.type
_entity_poly.pdbx_seq_one_letter_code
_entity_poly.pdbx_strand_id
1 'polypeptide(L)' 'RFGSYCPTMCGIAGFLSTYQNTVEKDLQNLEGILHQVENKTSEARELIKAIQISYNPEDLSKPDRIQSATKESKKML' A
#
# COMPACT_ATOMS: atom_id res chain seq x y z
N ARG A 1 -58.90 22.60 4.47
CA ARG A 1 -57.63 22.20 5.14
C ARG A 1 -56.58 21.95 4.07
N PHE A 2 -55.32 22.34 4.29
CA PHE A 2 -54.26 22.43 3.27
C PHE A 2 -53.47 21.13 2.98
N GLY A 3 -53.96 19.96 3.41
CA GLY A 3 -53.25 18.69 3.19
C GLY A 3 -52.01 18.52 4.06
N SER A 4 -51.09 17.64 3.63
CA SER A 4 -49.81 17.37 4.30
C SER A 4 -48.74 18.36 3.87
N TYR A 5 -47.92 18.80 4.83
CA TYR A 5 -46.82 19.71 4.56
C TYR A 5 -45.57 18.94 4.13
N CYS A 6 -44.98 19.39 3.02
CA CYS A 6 -43.68 18.92 2.55
C CYS A 6 -42.59 19.95 2.87
N PRO A 7 -41.31 19.52 2.96
CA PRO A 7 -40.18 20.43 3.08
C PRO A 7 -40.13 21.45 1.94
N THR A 8 -39.61 22.63 2.22
CA THR A 8 -39.39 23.64 1.19
C THR A 8 -38.22 23.25 0.29
N MET A 9 -38.24 23.69 -0.96
CA MET A 9 -37.11 23.51 -1.87
C MET A 9 -35.82 24.14 -1.33
N CYS A 10 -35.92 25.25 -0.59
CA CYS A 10 -34.79 25.85 0.11
C CYS A 10 -34.18 24.91 1.17
N GLY A 11 -35.02 24.21 1.93
CA GLY A 11 -34.58 23.22 2.91
C GLY A 11 -33.87 22.03 2.25
N ILE A 12 -34.41 21.54 1.13
CA ILE A 12 -33.79 20.46 0.36
C ILE A 12 -32.45 20.90 -0.24
N ALA A 13 -32.37 22.09 -0.83
CA ALA A 13 -31.14 22.61 -1.42
C ALA A 13 -30.05 22.84 -0.36
N GLY A 14 -30.41 23.40 0.80
CA GLY A 14 -29.48 23.58 1.92
C GLY A 14 -28.95 22.26 2.47
N PHE A 15 -29.83 21.27 2.63
CA PHE A 15 -29.43 19.91 3.00
C PHE A 15 -28.49 19.30 1.96
N LEU A 16 -28.86 19.34 0.68
CA LEU A 16 -28.09 18.74 -0.40
C LEU A 16 -26.68 19.33 -0.50
N SER A 17 -26.54 20.67 -0.43
CA SER A 17 -25.23 21.32 -0.48
C SER A 17 -24.35 20.90 0.70
N THR A 18 -24.92 20.79 1.90
CA THR A 18 -24.18 20.35 3.10
C THR A 18 -23.76 18.89 2.98
N TYR A 19 -24.72 18.01 2.62
CA TYR A 19 -24.48 16.58 2.48
C TYR A 19 -23.44 16.28 1.40
N GLN A 20 -23.61 16.87 0.21
CA GLN A 20 -22.71 16.67 -0.93
C GLN A 20 -21.29 17.09 -0.58
N ASN A 21 -21.10 18.27 0.00
CA ASN A 21 -19.78 18.76 0.37
C ASN A 21 -19.09 17.89 1.44
N THR A 22 -19.86 17.40 2.43
CA THR A 22 -19.30 16.52 3.47
C THR A 22 -18.89 15.18 2.88
N VAL A 23 -19.78 14.54 2.11
CA VAL A 23 -19.49 13.24 1.49
C VAL A 23 -18.34 13.35 0.49
N GLU A 24 -18.28 14.42 -0.30
CA GLU A 24 -17.19 14.65 -1.24
C GLU A 24 -15.83 14.76 -0.53
N LYS A 25 -15.76 15.50 0.58
CA LYS A 25 -14.55 15.58 1.40
C LYS A 25 -14.14 14.23 1.98
N ASP A 26 -15.11 13.46 2.48
CA ASP A 26 -14.83 12.13 3.02
C ASP A 26 -14.31 11.17 1.94
N LEU A 27 -14.87 11.24 0.73
CA LEU A 27 -14.40 10.47 -0.42
C LEU A 27 -12.99 10.87 -0.86
N GLN A 28 -12.69 12.17 -0.95
CA GLN A 28 -11.34 12.66 -1.26
C GLN A 28 -10.31 12.21 -0.21
N ASN A 29 -10.69 12.18 1.06
CA ASN A 29 -9.82 11.68 2.13
C ASN A 29 -9.52 10.18 1.94
N LEU A 30 -10.53 9.38 1.63
CA LEU A 30 -10.37 7.94 1.36
C LEU A 30 -9.51 7.69 0.11
N GLU A 31 -9.73 8.45 -0.96
CA GLU A 31 -8.92 8.40 -2.17
C GLU A 31 -7.45 8.74 -1.88
N GLY A 32 -7.20 9.77 -1.07
CA GLY A 32 -5.85 10.13 -0.64
C GLY A 32 -5.15 9.01 0.16
N ILE A 33 -5.88 8.30 1.03
CA ILE A 33 -5.36 7.13 1.76
C ILE A 33 -5.05 5.99 0.78
N LEU A 34 -5.95 5.71 -0.16
CA LEU A 34 -5.77 4.65 -1.15
C LEU A 34 -4.53 4.90 -2.02
N HIS A 35 -4.30 6.12 -2.48
CA HIS A 35 -3.09 6.46 -3.22
C HIS A 35 -1.81 6.26 -2.41
N GLN A 36 -1.82 6.56 -1.11
CA GLN A 36 -0.67 6.28 -0.25
C GLN A 36 -0.40 4.78 -0.11
N VAL A 37 -1.46 3.97 0.03
CA VAL A 37 -1.35 2.51 0.09
C VAL A 37 -0.84 1.95 -1.23
N GLU A 38 -1.34 2.45 -2.36
CA GLU A 38 -0.91 2.06 -3.69
C GLU A 38 0.58 2.35 -3.91
N ASN A 39 1.03 3.57 -3.60
CA ASN A 39 2.44 3.96 -3.73
C ASN A 39 3.36 3.06 -2.89
N LYS A 40 3.02 2.80 -1.63
CA LYS A 40 3.81 1.92 -0.75
C LYS A 40 3.82 0.48 -1.23
N THR A 41 2.70 -0.01 -1.75
CA THR A 41 2.61 -1.39 -2.27
C THR A 41 3.41 -1.55 -3.56
N SER A 42 3.38 -0.53 -4.42
CA SER A 42 4.19 -0.48 -5.64
C SER A 42 5.68 -0.46 -5.32
N GLU A 43 6.09 0.41 -4.39
CA GLU A 43 7.48 0.49 -3.91
C GLU A 43 7.96 -0.85 -3.35
N ALA A 44 7.17 -1.48 -2.45
CA ALA A 44 7.52 -2.77 -1.88
C ALA A 44 7.70 -3.86 -2.95
N ARG A 45 6.85 -3.86 -3.98
CA ARG A 45 6.96 -4.81 -5.10
C ARG A 45 8.24 -4.62 -5.89
N GLU A 46 8.63 -3.39 -6.18
CA GLU A 46 9.88 -3.10 -6.90
C GLU A 46 11.11 -3.44 -6.05
N LEU A 47 11.07 -3.20 -4.73
CA LEU A 47 12.14 -3.62 -3.81
C LEU A 47 12.31 -5.14 -3.79
N ILE A 48 11.22 -5.91 -3.75
CA ILE A 48 11.28 -7.37 -3.81
C ILE A 48 11.92 -7.85 -5.12
N LYS A 49 11.56 -7.24 -6.26
CA LYS A 49 12.20 -7.57 -7.55
C LYS A 49 13.70 -7.27 -7.53
N ALA A 50 14.10 -6.12 -6.99
CA ALA A 50 15.52 -5.76 -6.87
C ALA A 50 16.29 -6.77 -6.00
N ILE A 51 15.68 -7.20 -4.88
CA ILE A 51 16.26 -8.24 -4.02
C ILE A 51 16.42 -9.54 -4.80
N GLN A 52 15.39 -10.00 -5.52
CA GLN A 52 15.44 -11.22 -6.32
C GLN A 52 16.50 -11.18 -7.43
N ILE A 53 16.74 -10.02 -8.05
CA ILE A 53 17.82 -9.84 -9.03
C ILE A 53 19.19 -9.92 -8.35
N SER A 54 19.35 -9.27 -7.19
CA SER A 54 20.62 -9.25 -6.45
C SER A 54 20.95 -10.58 -5.75
N TYR A 55 19.93 -11.34 -5.38
CA TYR A 55 20.02 -12.59 -4.66
C TYR A 55 19.52 -13.72 -5.56
N ASN A 56 20.44 -14.29 -6.34
CA ASN A 56 20.17 -15.45 -7.16
C ASN A 56 20.27 -16.73 -6.29
N PRO A 57 19.16 -17.43 -6.00
CA PRO A 57 19.21 -18.66 -5.21
C PRO A 57 19.98 -19.79 -5.90
N GLU A 58 20.16 -19.74 -7.22
CA GLU A 58 20.98 -20.73 -7.96
C GLU A 58 22.50 -20.50 -7.77
N ASP A 59 22.93 -19.28 -7.41
CA ASP A 59 24.33 -18.96 -7.06
C ASP A 59 24.74 -19.48 -5.67
N LEU A 60 23.79 -19.95 -4.86
CA LEU A 60 24.05 -20.63 -3.59
C LEU A 60 24.65 -22.03 -3.77
N SER A 61 24.77 -22.51 -5.01
CA SER A 61 25.37 -23.81 -5.35
C SER A 61 26.88 -23.90 -5.07
N LYS A 62 27.55 -22.80 -4.69
CA LYS A 62 28.94 -22.87 -4.21
C LYS A 62 28.93 -23.28 -2.74
N PRO A 63 29.44 -24.48 -2.39
CA PRO A 63 29.55 -24.88 -0.99
C PRO A 63 30.28 -23.79 -0.22
N ASP A 64 29.77 -23.46 0.97
CA ASP A 64 30.22 -22.34 1.79
C ASP A 64 31.75 -22.26 1.78
N ARG A 65 32.26 -21.27 1.02
CA ARG A 65 33.69 -21.08 0.77
C ARG A 65 34.41 -20.80 2.08
N ILE A 66 33.72 -20.19 3.05
CA ILE A 66 34.25 -19.90 4.37
C ILE A 66 34.34 -21.19 5.18
N GLN A 67 33.27 -22.01 5.21
CA GLN A 67 33.32 -23.32 5.88
C GLN A 67 34.39 -24.25 5.28
N SER A 68 34.49 -24.33 3.97
CA SER A 68 35.48 -25.19 3.30
C SER A 68 36.91 -24.72 3.56
N ALA A 69 37.19 -23.42 3.43
CA ALA A 69 38.50 -22.87 3.79
C ALA A 69 38.83 -23.07 5.28
N THR A 70 37.84 -22.93 6.17
CA THR A 70 38.01 -23.15 7.61
C THR A 70 38.30 -24.63 7.92
N LYS A 71 37.63 -25.55 7.23
CA LYS A 71 37.83 -26.99 7.39
C LYS A 71 39.21 -27.42 6.90
N GLU A 72 39.66 -26.90 5.76
CA GLU A 72 41.00 -27.19 5.24
C GLU A 72 42.10 -26.54 6.10
N SER A 73 41.91 -25.31 6.58
CA SER A 73 42.83 -24.69 7.54
C SER A 73 42.96 -25.50 8.83
N LYS A 74 41.86 -26.04 9.37
CA LYS A 74 41.89 -26.92 10.56
C LYS A 74 42.55 -28.28 10.31
N LYS A 75 42.58 -28.78 9.07
CA LYS A 75 43.29 -30.02 8.71
C LYS A 75 44.80 -29.82 8.57
N MET A 76 45.25 -28.58 8.36
CA MET A 76 46.67 -28.23 8.17
C MET A 76 47.39 -27.93 9.50
N LEU A 77 46.68 -27.95 10.63
CA LEU A 77 47.21 -27.91 12.00
C LEU A 77 47.34 -29.34 12.55
#